data_AF-A0A7J4MY36-F1
#
_entry.id   AF-A0A7J4MY36-F1
#
_cell.length_a   1.000
_cell.length_b   1.000
_cell.length_c   1.000
_cell.angle_alpha   90.00
_cell.angle_beta   90.00
_cell.angle_gamma   90.00
#
_symmetry.space_group_name_H-M   'P 1'
#
loop_
_entity.id
_entity.type
_entity.pdbx_description
1 polymer ?
#
loop_
_entity_poly.entity_id
_entity_poly.type
_entity_poly.pdbx_seq_one_letter_code
_entity_poly.pdbx_strand_id
1 'polypeptide(L)'
;LERLGSLDIIKQRTPVRVSHRRADRVRERRVLEISWNWLDGCLELIIKGEGGLYIKELISGDSGRTEPSVSSVLGVPARCVALDVLEVGDEPSEKD
;
A
#
# COMPACT_ATOMS: atom_id res chain seq x y z
N LEU A 1 1.83 -5.25 -15.26
CA LEU A 1 2.35 -5.09 -13.88
C LEU A 1 3.23 -3.85 -13.75
N GLU A 2 3.95 -3.41 -14.80
CA GLU A 2 4.75 -2.17 -14.80
C GLU A 2 4.01 -0.92 -14.29
N ARG A 3 2.70 -0.82 -14.53
CA ARG A 3 1.84 0.25 -14.00
C ARG A 3 1.91 0.38 -12.46
N LEU A 4 2.26 -0.68 -11.74
CA LEU A 4 2.46 -0.65 -10.27
C LEU A 4 3.59 0.30 -9.87
N GLY A 5 4.58 0.50 -10.74
CA GLY A 5 5.65 1.47 -10.52
C GLY A 5 5.19 2.93 -10.52
N SER A 6 3.92 3.22 -10.87
CA SER A 6 3.35 4.57 -10.73
C SER A 6 2.78 4.86 -9.34
N LEU A 7 2.81 3.90 -8.41
CA LEU A 7 2.39 4.11 -7.03
C LEU A 7 3.50 4.86 -6.28
N ASP A 8 3.25 6.14 -5.95
CA ASP A 8 4.12 6.98 -5.11
C ASP A 8 3.26 7.60 -3.99
N ILE A 9 2.67 8.77 -4.21
CA ILE A 9 1.80 9.43 -3.22
C ILE A 9 0.40 8.81 -3.24
N ILE A 10 0.02 8.23 -2.10
CA ILE A 10 -1.26 7.56 -1.89
C ILE A 10 -2.13 8.35 -0.93
N LYS A 11 -3.33 8.73 -1.36
CA LYS A 11 -4.35 9.36 -0.51
C LYS A 11 -5.18 8.28 0.16
N GLN A 12 -4.96 8.07 1.45
CA GLN A 12 -5.67 7.08 2.25
C GLN A 12 -6.61 7.77 3.23
N ARG A 13 -7.92 7.67 2.98
CA ARG A 13 -8.93 7.90 4.01
C ARG A 13 -8.80 6.79 5.05
N THR A 14 -9.11 7.14 6.29
CA THR A 14 -9.02 6.22 7.44
C THR A 14 -9.76 4.92 7.12
N PRO A 15 -9.10 3.75 7.14
CA PRO A 15 -9.73 2.52 6.67
C PRO A 15 -11.05 2.19 7.35
N VAL A 16 -12.00 1.60 6.63
CA VAL A 16 -13.32 1.23 7.18
C VAL A 16 -13.16 0.38 8.45
N ARG A 17 -12.26 -0.61 8.43
CA ARG A 17 -12.02 -1.52 9.56
C ARG A 17 -11.52 -0.86 10.84
N VAL A 18 -10.98 0.37 10.77
CA VAL A 18 -10.49 1.11 11.95
C VAL A 18 -11.25 2.41 12.21
N SER A 19 -12.26 2.74 11.40
CA SER A 19 -13.03 3.99 11.49
C SER A 19 -13.66 4.19 12.88
N HIS A 20 -14.10 3.12 13.53
CA HIS A 20 -14.65 3.16 14.88
C HIS A 20 -13.64 3.57 15.98
N ARG A 21 -12.32 3.57 15.70
CA ARG A 21 -11.25 3.89 16.67
C ARG A 21 -10.42 5.10 16.30
N ARG A 22 -10.62 5.65 15.11
CA ARG A 22 -9.76 6.68 14.51
C ARG A 22 -10.62 7.74 13.88
N ALA A 23 -10.23 9.01 14.05
CA ALA A 23 -10.87 10.11 13.34
C ALA A 23 -10.83 9.90 11.82
N ASP A 24 -11.97 10.04 11.18
CA ASP A 24 -12.12 9.87 9.74
C ASP A 24 -11.50 11.06 9.00
N ARG A 25 -10.31 10.84 8.46
CA ARG A 25 -9.60 11.81 7.61
C ARG A 25 -8.79 11.14 6.53
N VAL A 26 -8.49 11.89 5.47
CA VAL A 26 -7.55 11.52 4.40
C VAL A 26 -6.14 11.90 4.84
N ARG A 27 -5.18 11.00 4.60
CA ARG A 27 -3.76 11.23 4.81
C ARG A 27 -3.01 10.82 3.55
N GLU A 28 -2.02 11.61 3.17
CA GLU A 28 -1.07 11.23 2.13
C GLU A 28 0.02 10.36 2.76
N ARG A 29 0.37 9.27 2.08
CA ARG A 29 1.44 8.33 2.45
C ARG A 29 2.16 7.90 1.20
N ARG A 30 3.48 7.73 1.28
CA ARG A 30 4.27 7.32 0.12
C ARG A 30 4.56 5.83 0.09
N VAL A 31 4.45 5.26 -1.09
CA VAL A 31 5.15 4.03 -1.49
C VAL A 31 6.53 4.48 -1.96
N LEU A 32 7.57 4.06 -1.24
CA LEU A 32 8.95 4.43 -1.52
C LEU A 32 9.54 3.51 -2.60
N GLU A 33 9.27 2.21 -2.46
CA GLU A 33 9.70 1.19 -3.40
C GLU A 33 8.62 0.11 -3.52
N ILE A 34 8.45 -0.43 -4.73
CA ILE A 34 7.58 -1.56 -4.98
C ILE A 34 8.22 -2.49 -6.01
N SER A 35 8.25 -3.78 -5.69
CA SER A 35 8.58 -4.84 -6.64
C SER A 35 7.51 -5.91 -6.60
N TRP A 36 7.44 -6.72 -7.67
CA TRP A 36 6.37 -7.69 -7.86
C TRP A 36 6.88 -8.98 -8.46
N ASN A 37 6.23 -10.08 -8.08
CA ASN A 37 6.44 -11.39 -8.68
C ASN A 37 5.10 -12.13 -8.82
N TRP A 38 5.02 -13.05 -9.77
CA TRP A 38 3.87 -13.94 -9.91
C TRP A 38 4.22 -15.31 -9.33
N LEU A 39 3.51 -15.72 -8.28
CA LEU A 39 3.77 -16.96 -7.55
C LEU A 39 2.45 -17.70 -7.30
N ASP A 40 2.37 -18.96 -7.72
CA ASP A 40 1.25 -19.86 -7.42
C ASP A 40 -0.15 -19.26 -7.68
N GLY A 41 -0.29 -18.51 -8.77
CA GLY A 41 -1.55 -17.86 -9.15
C GLY A 41 -1.89 -16.59 -8.36
N CYS A 42 -0.97 -16.10 -7.54
CA CYS A 42 -1.07 -14.86 -6.80
C CYS A 42 0.00 -13.86 -7.23
N LEU A 43 -0.31 -12.57 -7.05
CA LEU A 43 0.65 -11.49 -7.16
C LEU A 43 1.31 -11.24 -5.81
N GLU A 44 2.60 -11.53 -5.71
CA GLU A 44 3.43 -11.14 -4.57
C GLU A 44 3.93 -9.72 -4.78
N LEU A 45 3.88 -8.90 -3.73
CA LEU A 45 4.35 -7.52 -3.74
C LEU A 45 5.28 -7.29 -2.55
N ILE A 46 6.47 -6.77 -2.80
CA ILE A 46 7.36 -6.25 -1.76
C ILE A 46 7.26 -4.73 -1.81
N ILE A 47 6.86 -4.12 -0.70
CA ILE A 47 6.53 -2.70 -0.62
C ILE A 47 7.32 -2.08 0.54
N LYS A 48 8.15 -1.09 0.23
CA LYS A 48 8.70 -0.15 1.20
C LYS A 48 7.82 1.09 1.23
N GLY A 49 7.34 1.49 2.39
CA GLY A 49 6.39 2.61 2.49
C GLY A 49 6.55 3.40 3.77
N GLU A 50 6.03 4.62 3.76
CA GLU A 50 6.06 5.51 4.92
C GLU A 50 5.26 4.96 6.11
N GLY A 51 5.66 5.38 7.31
CA GLY A 51 4.96 5.09 8.55
C GLY A 51 3.45 5.38 8.49
N GLY A 52 2.64 4.36 8.73
CA GLY A 52 1.18 4.46 8.73
C GLY A 52 0.52 4.31 7.35
N LEU A 53 1.26 3.89 6.32
CA LEU A 53 0.69 3.38 5.08
C LEU A 53 -0.11 2.09 5.36
N TYR A 54 -1.39 2.10 5.02
CA TYR A 54 -2.28 0.96 5.21
C TYR A 54 -2.19 0.00 4.02
N ILE A 55 -1.34 -1.03 4.12
CA ILE A 55 -1.04 -1.95 3.00
C ILE A 55 -2.30 -2.66 2.46
N LYS A 56 -3.16 -3.21 3.33
CA LYS A 56 -4.38 -3.90 2.88
C LYS A 56 -5.30 -3.01 2.04
N GLU A 57 -5.35 -1.73 2.41
CA GLU A 57 -6.16 -0.72 1.74
C GLU A 57 -5.47 -0.16 0.49
N LEU A 58 -4.13 -0.09 0.46
CA LEU A 58 -3.35 0.13 -0.78
C LEU A 58 -3.61 -0.97 -1.82
N ILE A 59 -3.76 -2.23 -1.39
CA ILE A 59 -4.06 -3.33 -2.32
C ILE A 59 -5.49 -3.24 -2.85
N SER A 60 -6.47 -3.13 -1.95
CA SER A 60 -7.90 -3.26 -2.28
C SER A 60 -8.58 -1.99 -2.75
N GLY A 61 -7.98 -0.82 -2.49
CA GLY A 61 -8.62 0.49 -2.69
C GLY A 61 -9.67 0.86 -1.63
N ASP A 62 -10.02 -0.07 -0.72
CA ASP A 62 -11.00 0.11 0.36
C ASP A 62 -12.30 0.78 -0.13
N SER A 63 -12.84 0.28 -1.24
CA SER A 63 -14.03 0.84 -1.91
C SER A 63 -13.91 2.33 -2.27
N GLY A 64 -12.74 2.73 -2.81
CA GLY A 64 -12.46 4.10 -3.23
C GLY A 64 -11.98 5.03 -2.09
N ARG A 65 -11.67 4.48 -0.92
CA ARG A 65 -11.09 5.24 0.21
C ARG A 65 -9.58 5.37 0.13
N THR A 66 -8.93 4.60 -0.74
CA THR A 66 -7.49 4.70 -1.06
C THR A 66 -7.30 4.89 -2.55
N GLU A 67 -6.64 5.99 -2.95
CA GLU A 67 -6.33 6.28 -4.36
C GLU A 67 -4.94 6.95 -4.49
N PRO A 68 -4.07 6.51 -5.42
CA PRO A 68 -4.21 5.28 -6.21
C PRO A 68 -4.10 4.01 -5.37
N SER A 69 -4.55 2.87 -5.92
CA SER A 69 -4.48 1.55 -5.30
C SER A 69 -4.00 0.51 -6.31
N VAL A 70 -3.51 -0.65 -5.85
CA VAL A 70 -3.15 -1.75 -6.75
C VAL A 70 -4.34 -2.18 -7.60
N SER A 71 -5.53 -2.26 -7.00
CA SER A 71 -6.75 -2.60 -7.71
C SER A 71 -7.11 -1.58 -8.79
N SER A 72 -7.07 -0.28 -8.48
CA SER A 72 -7.37 0.78 -9.47
C SER A 72 -6.31 0.88 -10.57
N VAL A 73 -5.03 0.72 -10.21
CA VAL A 73 -3.90 0.74 -11.15
C VAL A 73 -3.93 -0.46 -12.10
N LEU A 74 -4.27 -1.66 -11.63
CA LEU A 74 -4.36 -2.84 -12.49
C LEU A 74 -5.71 -2.96 -13.22
N GLY A 75 -6.73 -2.21 -12.79
CA GLY A 75 -8.08 -2.26 -13.36
C GLY A 75 -8.83 -3.55 -13.01
N VAL A 76 -8.40 -4.26 -11.98
CA VAL A 76 -9.02 -5.52 -11.53
C VAL A 76 -9.19 -5.51 -10.00
N PRO A 77 -10.27 -6.08 -9.44
CA PRO A 77 -10.41 -6.24 -8.00
C PRO A 77 -9.24 -7.02 -7.41
N ALA A 78 -8.64 -6.49 -6.34
CA ALA A 78 -7.55 -7.14 -5.63
C ALA A 78 -7.82 -7.20 -4.12
N ARG A 79 -7.34 -8.24 -3.45
CA ARG A 79 -7.43 -8.40 -2.00
C ARG A 79 -6.11 -8.94 -1.46
N CYS A 80 -5.64 -8.35 -0.37
CA CYS A 80 -4.52 -8.89 0.39
C CYS A 80 -4.95 -10.21 1.07
N VAL A 81 -4.30 -11.31 0.69
CA VAL A 81 -4.56 -12.66 1.23
C VAL A 81 -3.60 -13.02 2.36
N ALA A 82 -2.36 -12.55 2.28
CA ALA A 82 -1.32 -12.66 3.29
C ALA A 82 -0.55 -11.32 3.36
N LEU A 83 0.01 -11.01 4.53
CA LEU A 83 0.80 -9.81 4.76
C LEU A 83 1.76 -10.05 5.91
N ASP A 84 3.05 -9.92 5.63
CA ASP A 84 4.13 -9.98 6.60
C ASP A 84 4.93 -8.68 6.59
N VAL A 85 5.53 -8.35 7.74
CA VAL A 85 6.46 -7.23 7.86
C VAL A 85 7.86 -7.79 7.76
N LEU A 86 8.59 -7.43 6.70
CA LEU A 86 9.96 -7.89 6.47
C LEU A 86 10.98 -7.11 7.31
N GLU A 87 10.77 -5.80 7.45
CA GLU A 87 11.67 -4.89 8.16
C GLU A 87 10.93 -3.70 8.76
N VAL A 88 11.45 -3.14 9.85
CA VAL A 88 10.98 -1.90 10.48
C VAL A 88 12.18 -1.04 10.87
N GLY A 89 12.24 0.17 10.33
CA GLY A 89 13.30 1.13 10.62
C GLY A 89 13.57 2.03 9.43
N ASP A 90 14.36 3.08 9.65
CA ASP A 90 14.99 3.83 8.58
C ASP A 90 16.36 3.19 8.32
N GLU A 91 16.72 2.99 7.04
CA GLU A 91 18.14 2.76 6.72
C GLU A 91 18.94 3.95 7.26
N PRO A 92 20.05 3.73 7.98
CA PRO A 92 20.84 4.82 8.49
C PRO A 92 21.25 5.71 7.30
N SER A 93 20.85 6.99 7.34
CA SER A 93 21.38 7.99 6.42
C SER A 93 22.90 7.92 6.50
N GLU A 94 23.59 7.63 5.40
CA GLU A 94 25.02 7.91 5.30
C GLU A 94 25.19 9.37 5.71
N LYS A 95 25.81 9.60 6.86
CA LYS A 95 26.15 10.94 7.32
C LYS A 95 27.31 11.41 6.45
N ASP A 96 27.09 12.48 5.69
CA ASP A 96 28.17 13.31 5.13
C ASP A 96 29.16 13.78 6.22
#